data_AF-A0A165CBU9-F1
#
_entry.id   AF-A0A165CBU9-F1
#
_cell.length_a   1.000
_cell.length_b   1.000
_cell.length_c   1.000
_cell.angle_alpha   90.00
_cell.angle_beta   90.00
_cell.angle_gamma   90.00
#
_symmetry.space_group_name_H-M   'P 1'
#
loop_
_entity.id
_entity.type
_entity.pdbx_description
1 polymer ?
#
loop_
_entity_poly.entity_id
_entity_poly.type
_entity_poly.pdbx_seq_one_letter_code
_entity_poly.pdbx_strand_id
1 'polypeptide(L)'
;MSLMNQSSSLNATYLAVYNDFVANIPADITGAARDWLLATHSQSLFTQQQLGQSVIDLETRQRVVLDANTAEITLLRLAIQGLQAGQAAAAPPIPPSATRPKQKIAPPKKFLGHGTPKIKEWLEQVYLYLDNVVDEQLRIKLSLSYLEGDAHDYMDNYYTLVQSNSPLGTWADFVNRLTTSYDTKDKP
;
A
#
# COMPACT_ATOMS: atom_id res chain seq x y z
N MET A 1 -18.36 -5.08 -20.93
CA MET A 1 -18.00 -6.48 -21.26
C MET A 1 -17.37 -7.08 -20.01
N SER A 2 -17.85 -8.26 -19.57
CA SER A 2 -17.43 -8.86 -18.30
C SER A 2 -16.01 -9.45 -18.38
N LEU A 3 -15.24 -9.38 -17.29
CA LEU A 3 -13.86 -9.88 -17.18
C LEU A 3 -13.69 -11.34 -17.62
N MET A 4 -14.70 -12.18 -17.35
CA MET A 4 -14.73 -13.58 -17.79
C MET A 4 -14.64 -13.71 -19.33
N ASN A 5 -15.17 -12.75 -20.09
CA ASN A 5 -15.16 -12.81 -21.55
C ASN A 5 -13.76 -12.49 -22.13
N GLN A 6 -12.95 -11.69 -21.43
CA GLN A 6 -11.61 -11.33 -21.89
C GLN A 6 -10.59 -12.43 -21.66
N SER A 7 -10.63 -13.11 -20.50
CA SER A 7 -9.77 -14.26 -20.22
C SER A 7 -10.05 -15.44 -21.15
N SER A 8 -11.33 -15.70 -21.47
CA SER A 8 -11.72 -16.73 -22.45
C SER A 8 -11.26 -16.37 -23.87
N SER A 9 -11.33 -15.10 -24.26
CA SER A 9 -10.87 -14.60 -25.57
C SER A 9 -9.35 -14.73 -25.75
N LEU A 10 -8.57 -14.43 -24.70
CA LEU A 10 -7.10 -14.55 -24.74
C LEU A 10 -6.67 -16.00 -24.91
N ASN A 11 -7.37 -16.94 -24.27
CA ASN A 11 -7.06 -18.36 -24.38
C ASN A 11 -7.40 -18.94 -25.77
N ALA A 12 -8.51 -18.51 -26.36
CA ALA A 12 -8.87 -18.88 -27.73
C ALA A 12 -7.88 -18.32 -28.78
N THR A 13 -7.42 -17.09 -28.58
CA THR A 13 -6.45 -16.43 -29.46
C THR A 13 -5.08 -17.12 -29.38
N TYR A 14 -4.63 -17.47 -28.18
CA TYR A 14 -3.39 -18.22 -27.96
C TYR A 14 -3.38 -19.56 -28.72
N LEU A 15 -4.47 -20.32 -28.61
CA LEU A 15 -4.57 -21.63 -29.24
C LEU A 15 -4.56 -21.53 -30.78
N ALA A 16 -5.19 -20.49 -31.35
CA ALA A 16 -5.17 -20.25 -32.79
C ALA A 16 -3.76 -19.93 -33.29
N VAL A 17 -3.02 -19.06 -32.59
CA VAL A 17 -1.64 -18.70 -32.96
C VAL A 17 -0.69 -19.89 -32.84
N TYR A 18 -0.83 -20.70 -31.80
CA TYR A 18 -0.03 -21.92 -31.64
C TYR A 18 -0.31 -22.93 -32.76
N ASN A 19 -1.58 -23.17 -33.10
CA ASN A 19 -1.95 -24.10 -34.16
C ASN A 19 -1.50 -23.63 -35.54
N ASP A 20 -1.56 -22.33 -35.83
CA ASP A 20 -1.03 -21.74 -37.06
C ASP A 20 0.49 -21.97 -37.16
N PHE A 21 1.23 -21.70 -36.07
CA PHE A 21 2.66 -21.93 -36.02
C PHE A 21 3.01 -23.39 -36.30
N VAL A 22 2.33 -24.34 -35.65
CA VAL A 22 2.53 -25.78 -35.85
C VAL A 22 2.28 -26.18 -37.32
N ALA A 23 1.24 -25.62 -37.94
CA ALA A 23 0.87 -25.92 -39.32
C ALA A 23 1.89 -25.37 -40.35
N ASN A 24 2.62 -24.31 -39.99
CA ASN A 24 3.58 -23.62 -40.85
C ASN A 24 5.04 -24.04 -40.64
N ILE A 25 5.32 -25.06 -39.80
CA ILE A 25 6.69 -25.60 -39.66
C ILE A 25 7.09 -26.30 -40.97
N PRO A 26 8.23 -25.94 -41.59
CA PRO A 26 8.73 -26.62 -42.78
C PRO A 26 8.91 -28.12 -42.56
N ALA A 27 8.52 -28.93 -43.56
CA ALA A 27 8.50 -30.39 -43.46
C ALA A 27 9.89 -31.03 -43.29
N ASP A 28 10.96 -30.31 -43.64
CA ASP A 28 12.35 -30.73 -43.44
C ASP A 28 12.82 -30.61 -41.98
N ILE A 29 12.12 -29.83 -41.14
CA ILE A 29 12.40 -29.73 -39.71
C ILE A 29 11.71 -30.88 -38.98
N THR A 30 12.51 -31.83 -38.47
CA THR A 30 12.02 -33.05 -37.82
C THR A 30 12.75 -33.36 -36.51
N GLY A 31 12.23 -34.33 -35.74
CA GLY A 31 12.83 -34.81 -34.50
C GLY A 31 13.11 -33.68 -33.50
N ALA A 32 14.29 -33.74 -32.87
CA ALA A 32 14.68 -32.81 -31.80
C ALA A 32 14.64 -31.33 -32.22
N ALA A 33 14.91 -31.01 -33.49
CA ALA A 33 14.85 -29.62 -33.98
C ALA A 33 13.40 -29.11 -34.01
N ARG A 34 12.46 -29.97 -34.41
CA ARG A 34 11.03 -29.65 -34.38
C ARG A 34 10.52 -29.52 -32.94
N ASP A 35 10.91 -30.44 -32.07
CA ASP A 35 10.49 -30.44 -30.67
C ASP A 35 11.00 -29.19 -29.91
N TRP A 36 12.26 -28.81 -30.16
CA TRP A 36 12.82 -27.58 -29.59
C TRP A 36 12.11 -26.33 -30.09
N LEU A 37 11.77 -26.27 -31.38
CA LEU A 37 11.06 -25.13 -31.97
C LEU A 37 9.66 -24.98 -31.37
N LEU A 38 8.93 -26.09 -31.22
CA LEU A 38 7.61 -26.13 -30.60
C LEU A 38 7.67 -25.74 -29.12
N ALA A 39 8.64 -26.26 -28.37
CA ALA A 39 8.82 -25.92 -26.95
C ALA A 39 9.14 -24.44 -26.76
N THR A 40 10.06 -23.91 -27.57
CA THR A 40 10.47 -22.50 -27.50
C THR A 40 9.32 -21.56 -27.85
N HIS A 41 8.56 -21.87 -28.90
CA HIS A 41 7.41 -21.06 -29.29
C HIS A 41 6.28 -21.10 -28.25
N SER A 42 5.98 -22.29 -27.70
CA SER A 42 4.99 -22.43 -26.61
C SER A 42 5.35 -21.58 -25.40
N GLN A 43 6.63 -21.62 -24.99
CA GLN A 43 7.10 -20.85 -23.84
C GLN A 43 7.01 -19.34 -24.08
N SER A 44 7.33 -18.89 -25.30
CA SER A 44 7.22 -17.48 -25.70
C SER A 44 5.77 -17.00 -25.64
N LEU A 45 4.84 -17.75 -26.24
CA LEU A 45 3.42 -17.40 -26.20
C LEU A 45 2.88 -17.38 -24.77
N PHE A 46 3.29 -18.35 -23.93
CA PHE A 46 2.83 -18.41 -22.53
C PHE A 46 3.29 -17.17 -21.76
N THR A 47 4.54 -16.76 -21.97
CA THR A 47 5.11 -15.55 -21.36
C THR A 47 4.35 -14.30 -21.79
N GLN A 48 4.04 -14.17 -23.09
CA GLN A 48 3.23 -13.06 -23.63
C GLN A 48 1.81 -13.04 -23.03
N GLN A 49 1.18 -14.20 -22.84
CA GLN A 49 -0.13 -14.30 -22.21
C GLN A 49 -0.10 -13.81 -20.76
N GLN A 50 0.90 -14.21 -19.98
CA GLN A 50 1.07 -13.79 -18.58
C GLN A 50 1.29 -12.28 -18.47
N LEU A 51 2.10 -11.71 -19.35
CA LEU A 51 2.31 -10.26 -19.42
C LEU A 51 1.01 -9.52 -19.77
N GLY A 52 0.26 -9.99 -20.77
CA GLY A 52 -1.03 -9.43 -21.14
C GLY A 52 -2.05 -9.47 -19.98
N GLN A 53 -2.11 -10.60 -19.25
CA GLN A 53 -3.00 -10.73 -18.09
C GLN A 53 -2.59 -9.83 -16.93
N SER A 54 -1.28 -9.62 -16.73
CA SER A 54 -0.74 -8.70 -15.71
C SER A 54 -1.06 -7.24 -16.02
N VAL A 55 -1.04 -6.84 -17.30
CA VAL A 55 -1.44 -5.49 -17.73
C VAL A 55 -2.93 -5.26 -17.45
N ILE A 56 -3.79 -6.23 -17.78
CA ILE A 56 -5.24 -6.14 -17.52
C ILE A 56 -5.53 -6.03 -16.02
N ASP A 57 -4.83 -6.80 -15.17
CA ASP A 57 -4.96 -6.71 -13.71
C ASP A 57 -4.56 -5.32 -13.20
N LEU A 58 -3.42 -4.81 -13.67
CA LEU A 58 -2.92 -3.49 -13.29
C LEU A 58 -3.91 -2.37 -13.68
N GLU A 59 -4.44 -2.39 -14.90
CA GLU A 59 -5.43 -1.41 -15.35
C GLU A 59 -6.72 -1.49 -14.53
N THR A 60 -7.15 -2.71 -14.19
CA THR A 60 -8.33 -2.91 -13.34
C THR A 60 -8.12 -2.33 -11.95
N ARG A 61 -6.96 -2.60 -11.34
CA ARG A 61 -6.59 -2.05 -10.03
C ARG A 61 -6.49 -0.54 -10.06
N GLN A 62 -5.90 0.03 -11.11
CA GLN A 62 -5.85 1.49 -11.31
C GLN A 62 -7.25 2.09 -11.42
N ARG A 63 -8.17 1.43 -12.16
CA ARG A 63 -9.55 1.91 -12.33
C ARG A 63 -10.32 1.94 -11.02
N VAL A 64 -10.16 0.92 -10.18
CA VAL A 64 -10.79 0.86 -8.84
C VAL A 64 -10.28 1.99 -7.95
N VAL A 65 -8.97 2.25 -7.94
CA VAL A 65 -8.40 3.37 -7.17
C VAL A 65 -8.92 4.72 -7.69
N LEU A 66 -9.02 4.89 -9.01
CA LEU A 66 -9.52 6.13 -9.60
C LEU A 66 -11.00 6.38 -9.25
N ASP A 67 -11.82 5.32 -9.24
CA ASP A 67 -13.24 5.38 -8.88
C ASP A 67 -13.44 5.74 -7.40
N ALA A 68 -12.68 5.08 -6.52
CA ALA A 68 -12.68 5.38 -5.08
C ALA A 68 -12.32 6.85 -4.82
N ASN A 69 -11.23 7.34 -5.42
CA ASN A 69 -10.80 8.73 -5.29
C ASN A 69 -11.86 9.71 -5.83
N THR A 70 -12.55 9.35 -6.91
CA THR A 70 -13.61 10.18 -7.50
C THR A 70 -14.83 10.28 -6.57
N ALA A 71 -15.20 9.18 -5.92
CA ALA A 71 -16.28 9.16 -4.93
C ALA A 71 -15.93 10.02 -3.71
N GLU A 72 -14.70 9.94 -3.19
CA GLU A 72 -14.23 10.76 -2.08
C GLU A 72 -14.25 12.26 -2.42
N ILE A 73 -13.76 12.64 -3.60
CA ILE A 73 -13.80 14.03 -4.08
C ILE A 73 -15.25 14.53 -4.20
N THR A 74 -16.16 13.68 -4.64
CA THR A 74 -17.59 14.03 -4.77
C THR A 74 -18.23 14.28 -3.40
N LEU A 75 -17.94 13.43 -2.41
CA LEU A 75 -18.42 13.60 -1.03
C LEU A 75 -17.87 14.89 -0.39
N LEU A 76 -16.59 15.20 -0.61
CA LEU A 76 -15.98 16.44 -0.12
C LEU A 76 -16.64 17.68 -0.74
N ARG A 77 -16.92 17.66 -2.05
CA ARG A 77 -17.63 18.76 -2.72
C ARG A 77 -19.05 18.96 -2.19
N LEU A 78 -19.76 17.88 -1.90
CA LEU A 78 -21.11 17.95 -1.29
C LEU A 78 -21.04 18.54 0.13
N ALA A 79 -20.06 18.14 0.93
CA ALA A 79 -19.86 18.70 2.28
C ALA A 79 -19.53 20.20 2.25
N ILE A 80 -18.68 20.64 1.32
CA ILE A 80 -18.32 22.07 1.16
C ILE A 80 -19.54 22.90 0.75
N GLN A 81 -20.37 22.41 -0.18
CA GLN A 81 -21.61 23.09 -0.58
C GLN A 81 -22.61 23.21 0.59
N GLY A 82 -22.72 22.16 1.41
CA GLY A 82 -23.55 22.20 2.63
C GLY A 82 -23.09 23.23 3.65
N LEU A 83 -21.78 23.44 3.81
CA LEU A 83 -21.22 24.48 4.68
C LEU A 83 -21.48 25.90 4.15
N GLN A 84 -21.41 26.10 2.83
CA GLN A 84 -21.68 27.40 2.21
C GLN A 84 -23.18 27.78 2.24
N ALA A 85 -24.08 26.80 2.16
CA ALA A 85 -25.52 27.02 2.29
C ALA A 85 -25.95 27.39 3.73
N GLY A 86 -25.18 26.98 4.75
CA GLY A 86 -25.47 27.23 6.17
C GLY A 86 -25.05 28.59 6.72
N GLN A 87 -24.39 29.45 5.93
CA GLN A 87 -23.86 30.75 6.38
C GLN A 87 -24.74 31.97 6.05
N ALA A 88 -25.96 31.77 5.54
CA ALA A 88 -26.88 32.86 5.19
C ALA A 88 -28.09 33.05 6.12
N ALA A 89 -28.26 32.28 7.19
CA ALA A 89 -29.38 32.41 8.10
C ALA A 89 -28.92 32.67 9.54
N ALA A 90 -29.29 33.85 10.07
CA ALA A 90 -29.09 34.25 11.45
C ALA A 90 -29.67 33.22 12.44
N ALA A 91 -28.98 33.04 13.56
CA ALA A 91 -29.28 32.08 14.63
C ALA A 91 -30.73 32.19 15.17
N PRO A 92 -31.33 31.04 15.58
CA PRO A 92 -31.66 30.84 17.01
C PRO A 92 -31.52 29.36 17.47
N PRO A 93 -31.87 29.00 18.73
CA PRO A 93 -31.01 28.26 19.64
C PRO A 93 -30.84 26.77 19.30
N ILE A 94 -29.67 26.24 19.67
CA ILE A 94 -29.23 24.85 19.43
C ILE A 94 -29.94 23.89 20.41
N PRO A 95 -30.71 22.88 19.96
CA PRO A 95 -30.92 21.66 20.73
C PRO A 95 -29.70 20.74 20.58
N PRO A 96 -29.26 20.03 21.63
CA PRO A 96 -27.98 19.33 21.65
C PRO A 96 -28.02 18.13 20.71
N SER A 97 -27.50 18.30 19.49
CA SER A 97 -27.18 17.18 18.63
C SER A 97 -25.99 16.43 19.22
N ALA A 98 -26.21 15.14 19.47
CA ALA A 98 -25.22 14.21 19.94
C ALA A 98 -23.97 14.25 19.06
N THR A 99 -22.97 15.02 19.47
CA THR A 99 -21.59 14.83 19.07
C THR A 99 -21.21 13.42 19.47
N ARG A 100 -21.19 12.50 18.49
CA ARG A 100 -20.38 11.29 18.64
C ARG A 100 -18.97 11.81 18.93
N PRO A 101 -18.36 11.52 20.09
CA PRO A 101 -17.05 12.05 20.40
C PRO A 101 -16.10 11.53 19.32
N LYS A 102 -15.59 12.42 18.45
CA LYS A 102 -14.29 12.15 17.82
C LYS A 102 -13.32 12.15 18.98
N GLN A 103 -13.10 10.98 19.57
CA GLN A 103 -12.12 10.81 20.63
C GLN A 103 -10.79 11.24 20.02
N LYS A 104 -10.37 12.45 20.36
CA LYS A 104 -9.13 13.05 19.87
C LYS A 104 -8.01 12.27 20.57
N ILE A 105 -7.57 11.17 19.95
CA ILE A 105 -6.43 10.40 20.46
C ILE A 105 -5.27 11.38 20.52
N ALA A 106 -4.70 11.54 21.72
CA ALA A 106 -3.61 12.46 21.94
C ALA A 106 -2.39 11.99 21.12
N PRO A 107 -1.62 12.92 20.52
CA PRO A 107 -0.37 12.56 19.87
C PRO A 107 0.58 11.90 20.88
N PRO A 108 1.43 10.95 20.44
CA PRO A 108 2.41 10.32 21.30
C PRO A 108 3.34 11.35 21.91
N LYS A 109 3.78 11.11 23.15
CA LYS A 109 4.89 11.88 23.72
C LYS A 109 6.17 11.61 22.94
N LYS A 110 7.13 12.51 23.04
CA LYS A 110 8.48 12.27 22.50
C LYS A 110 9.16 11.15 23.29
N PHE A 111 9.83 10.24 22.60
CA PHE A 111 10.63 9.20 23.20
C PHE A 111 12.11 9.56 23.10
N LEU A 112 12.74 9.73 24.25
CA LEU A 112 14.14 10.15 24.37
C LEU A 112 15.13 8.97 24.37
N GLY A 113 14.65 7.73 24.51
CA GLY A 113 15.51 6.54 24.72
C GLY A 113 15.86 6.28 26.20
N HIS A 114 15.45 7.15 27.11
CA HIS A 114 15.58 6.97 28.54
C HIS A 114 14.48 7.74 29.28
N GLY A 115 14.29 7.46 30.57
CA GLY A 115 13.26 8.12 31.37
C GLY A 115 11.84 7.71 30.99
N THR A 116 10.94 8.67 30.90
CA THR A 116 9.50 8.45 30.60
C THR A 116 9.10 9.14 29.30
N PRO A 117 8.26 8.50 28.44
CA PRO A 117 7.68 7.17 28.59
C PRO A 117 8.69 6.03 28.36
N LYS A 118 8.42 4.85 28.92
CA LYS A 118 9.16 3.63 28.58
C LYS A 118 8.80 3.18 27.16
N ILE A 119 9.66 2.37 26.54
CA ILE A 119 9.50 2.00 25.12
C ILE A 119 8.15 1.33 24.85
N LYS A 120 7.70 0.44 25.75
CA LYS A 120 6.39 -0.22 25.62
C LYS A 120 5.23 0.77 25.69
N GLU A 121 5.24 1.65 26.69
CA GLU A 121 4.20 2.67 26.87
C GLU A 121 4.15 3.66 25.69
N TRP A 122 5.32 4.02 25.16
CA TRP A 122 5.42 4.86 23.99
C TRP A 122 4.88 4.17 22.74
N LEU A 123 5.24 2.91 22.50
CA LEU A 123 4.72 2.13 21.38
C LEU A 123 3.20 2.00 21.46
N GLU A 124 2.63 1.75 22.64
CA GLU A 124 1.17 1.73 22.82
C GLU A 124 0.50 3.05 22.40
N GLN A 125 1.08 4.20 22.76
CA GLN A 125 0.60 5.51 22.30
C GLN A 125 0.70 5.64 20.77
N VAL A 126 1.80 5.18 20.17
CA VAL A 126 2.01 5.20 18.72
C VAL A 126 1.01 4.28 18.01
N TYR A 127 0.74 3.08 18.53
CA TYR A 127 -0.24 2.16 17.99
C TYR A 127 -1.65 2.77 17.98
N LEU A 128 -2.06 3.40 19.09
CA LEU A 128 -3.35 4.07 19.18
C LEU A 128 -3.45 5.28 18.25
N TYR A 129 -2.38 6.08 18.18
CA TYR A 129 -2.38 7.29 17.36
C TYR A 129 -2.35 7.01 15.86
N LEU A 130 -1.66 5.95 15.44
CA LEU A 130 -1.47 5.56 14.04
C LEU A 130 -2.35 4.37 13.61
N ASP A 131 -3.42 4.06 14.35
CA ASP A 131 -4.31 2.91 14.10
C ASP A 131 -4.86 2.86 12.66
N ASN A 132 -5.17 4.01 12.08
CA ASN A 132 -5.69 4.12 10.71
C ASN A 132 -4.60 4.19 9.62
N VAL A 133 -3.31 4.09 9.98
CA VAL A 133 -2.20 4.16 9.03
C VAL A 133 -1.80 2.74 8.60
N VAL A 134 -2.25 2.35 7.41
CA VAL A 134 -2.01 1.01 6.84
C VAL A 134 -0.64 0.92 6.14
N ASP A 135 -0.15 2.04 5.60
CA ASP A 135 1.17 2.08 4.94
C ASP A 135 2.30 2.04 5.99
N GLU A 136 3.08 0.96 5.96
CA GLU A 136 4.18 0.75 6.90
C GLU A 136 5.29 1.79 6.77
N GLN A 137 5.62 2.24 5.55
CA GLN A 137 6.66 3.25 5.34
C GLN A 137 6.25 4.59 5.94
N LEU A 138 4.99 4.98 5.73
CA LEU A 138 4.42 6.19 6.34
C LEU A 138 4.35 6.05 7.86
N ARG A 139 3.95 4.88 8.37
CA ARG A 139 3.89 4.60 9.81
C ARG A 139 5.26 4.72 10.48
N ILE A 140 6.32 4.21 9.85
CA ILE A 140 7.70 4.36 10.32
C ILE A 140 8.12 5.83 10.31
N LYS A 141 7.90 6.55 9.20
CA LYS A 141 8.24 7.99 9.09
C LYS A 141 7.55 8.84 10.16
N LEU A 142 6.26 8.60 10.40
CA LEU A 142 5.51 9.29 11.44
C LEU A 142 6.05 8.95 12.83
N SER A 143 6.36 7.69 13.09
CA SER A 143 6.93 7.26 14.39
C SER A 143 8.32 7.86 14.65
N LEU A 144 9.17 7.95 13.62
CA LEU A 144 10.47 8.63 13.69
C LEU A 144 10.31 10.09 14.13
N SER A 145 9.28 10.80 13.67
CA SER A 145 9.06 12.21 14.06
C SER A 145 8.82 12.42 15.57
N TYR A 146 8.53 11.34 16.31
CA TYR A 146 8.36 11.34 17.76
C TYR A 146 9.59 10.83 18.54
N LEU A 147 10.70 10.52 17.86
CA LEU A 147 11.98 10.18 18.50
C LEU A 147 12.84 11.44 18.70
N GLU A 148 13.43 11.56 19.89
CA GLU A 148 14.37 12.62 20.25
C GLU A 148 15.52 12.04 21.09
N GLY A 149 16.55 12.84 21.35
CA GLY A 149 17.70 12.43 22.17
C GLY A 149 18.33 11.12 21.72
N ASP A 150 18.69 10.27 22.68
CA ASP A 150 19.38 8.99 22.42
C ASP A 150 18.60 8.08 21.45
N ALA A 151 17.27 8.11 21.48
CA ALA A 151 16.46 7.29 20.56
C ALA A 151 16.51 7.80 19.11
N HIS A 152 16.63 9.11 18.92
CA HIS A 152 16.87 9.69 17.61
C HIS A 152 18.24 9.24 17.09
N ASP A 153 19.28 9.45 17.90
CA ASP A 153 20.66 9.12 17.53
C ASP A 153 20.82 7.63 17.23
N TYR A 154 20.19 6.77 18.02
CA TYR A 154 20.20 5.32 17.79
C TYR A 154 19.55 4.93 16.45
N MET A 155 18.53 5.68 16.01
CA MET A 155 17.79 5.46 14.77
C MET A 155 18.29 6.29 13.58
N ASP A 156 19.47 6.91 13.67
CA ASP A 156 20.04 7.77 12.62
C ASP A 156 20.03 7.13 11.22
N ASN A 157 20.31 5.82 11.13
CA ASN A 157 20.24 5.08 9.86
C ASN A 157 18.85 5.17 9.19
N TYR A 158 17.76 5.12 9.95
CA TYR A 158 16.42 5.29 9.40
C TYR A 158 16.21 6.69 8.84
N TYR A 159 16.74 7.74 9.48
CA TYR A 159 16.67 9.10 8.94
C TYR A 159 17.46 9.25 7.64
N THR A 160 18.62 8.62 7.54
CA THR A 160 19.40 8.56 6.29
C THR A 160 18.63 7.85 5.17
N LEU A 161 17.92 6.75 5.49
CA LEU A 161 17.06 6.06 4.53
C LEU A 161 15.87 6.93 4.09
N VAL A 162 15.27 7.69 5.01
CA VAL A 162 14.20 8.65 4.68
C VAL A 162 14.70 9.74 3.73
N GLN A 163 15.88 10.32 4.00
CA GLN A 163 16.47 11.39 3.18
C GLN A 163 16.84 10.91 1.77
N SER A 164 17.32 9.67 1.65
CA SER A 164 17.63 9.04 0.36
C SER A 164 16.41 8.46 -0.35
N ASN A 165 15.21 8.59 0.24
CA ASN A 165 13.96 7.98 -0.23
C ASN A 165 14.08 6.46 -0.49
N SER A 166 14.89 5.79 0.32
CA SER A 166 15.12 4.35 0.28
C SER A 166 14.05 3.61 1.08
N PRO A 167 13.79 2.31 0.79
CA PRO A 167 12.90 1.49 1.60
C PRO A 167 13.36 1.41 3.07
N LEU A 168 12.45 1.63 4.01
CA LEU A 168 12.72 1.60 5.46
C LEU A 168 12.60 0.20 6.07
N GLY A 169 12.19 -0.80 5.28
CA GLY A 169 11.86 -2.14 5.79
C GLY A 169 10.43 -2.21 6.32
N THR A 170 10.15 -3.20 7.17
CA THR A 170 8.80 -3.44 7.71
C THR A 170 8.57 -2.73 9.04
N TRP A 171 7.31 -2.54 9.42
CA TRP A 171 6.98 -2.00 10.75
C TRP A 171 7.52 -2.90 11.88
N ALA A 172 7.49 -4.23 11.68
CA ALA A 172 8.00 -5.19 12.64
C ALA A 172 9.51 -5.04 12.88
N ASP A 173 10.30 -4.82 11.82
CA ASP A 173 11.76 -4.61 11.94
C ASP A 173 12.07 -3.33 12.72
N PHE A 174 11.33 -2.26 12.45
CA PHE A 174 11.47 -0.98 13.15
C PHE A 174 11.19 -1.13 14.65
N VAL A 175 10.06 -1.76 15.01
CA VAL A 175 9.68 -1.99 16.41
C VAL A 175 10.69 -2.90 17.10
N ASN A 176 11.07 -4.02 16.47
CA ASN A 176 12.03 -4.97 17.03
C ASN A 176 13.37 -4.30 17.34
N ARG A 177 13.83 -3.39 16.46
CA ARG A 177 15.08 -2.65 16.69
C ARG A 177 14.99 -1.71 17.89
N LEU A 178 13.86 -1.00 18.08
CA LEU A 178 13.65 -0.18 19.28
C LEU A 178 13.58 -1.03 20.55
N THR A 179 12.77 -2.09 20.55
CA THR A 179 12.57 -2.91 21.76
C THR A 179 13.85 -3.65 22.12
N THR A 180 14.61 -4.18 21.17
CA THR A 180 15.90 -4.84 21.46
C THR A 180 16.86 -3.91 22.21
N SER A 181 16.86 -2.62 21.91
CA SER A 181 17.76 -1.65 22.54
C SER A 181 17.23 -1.08 23.87
N TYR A 182 15.92 -0.85 23.98
CA TYR A 182 15.34 -0.09 25.10
C TYR A 182 14.47 -0.92 26.05
N ASP A 183 14.12 -2.16 25.71
CA ASP A 183 13.38 -3.07 26.61
C ASP A 183 14.26 -3.53 27.78
N THR A 184 15.57 -3.63 27.56
CA THR A 184 16.55 -4.06 28.59
C THR A 184 17.03 -2.94 29.52
N LYS A 185 16.77 -1.66 29.17
CA LYS A 185 17.08 -0.49 30.02
C LYS A 185 16.07 -0.25 31.15
N ASP A 186 15.14 -1.19 31.34
CA ASP A 186 14.13 -1.19 32.41
C ASP A 186 14.52 -2.04 33.64
N LYS A 187 15.75 -2.57 33.70
CA LYS A 187 16.26 -3.21 34.92
C LYS A 187 16.93 -2.19 35.84
N PRO A 188 16.55 -2.12 37.13
CA PRO A 188 17.18 -1.26 38.13
C PRO A 188 18.65 -1.61 38.37
#